data_AF-A0A060CPC1-F1
#
_entry.id   AF-A0A060CPC1-F1
#
_cell.length_a   1.000
_cell.length_b   1.000
_cell.length_c   1.000
_cell.angle_alpha   90.00
_cell.angle_beta   90.00
_cell.angle_gamma   90.00
#
_symmetry.space_group_name_H-M   'P 1'
#
loop_
_entity.id
_entity.type
_entity.pdbx_description
1 polymer ?
#
loop_
_entity_poly.entity_id
_entity_poly.type
_entity_poly.pdbx_seq_one_letter_code
_entity_poly.pdbx_strand_id
1 'polypeptide(L)'
;MRDAGYVYVNIDDGWQGRRDAAGNIHPNARFPDMKALADYVHARGLKLGLYTSPGSKTCAGYTGSLGHEAQDARTYARWGVDYLKYDLCSYIQDVMQARSPHDPAGQMRLMIAAYRKMRAALDQAGRPIVFSVCQYGWDAPWQWAAGPGDSREPVAHHRRHRAD
;
A
#
# COMPACT_ATOMS: atom_id res chain seq x y z
N MET A 1 10.31 5.50 22.44
CA MET A 1 9.12 5.66 21.57
C MET A 1 8.23 4.42 21.55
N ARG A 2 8.75 3.19 21.43
CA ARG A 2 7.93 1.97 21.47
C ARG A 2 6.97 1.90 22.66
N ASP A 3 7.48 2.12 23.87
CA ASP A 3 6.69 2.05 25.11
C ASP A 3 5.66 3.20 25.21
N ALA A 4 5.77 4.21 24.34
CA ALA A 4 4.77 5.27 24.14
C ALA A 4 3.77 4.95 23.01
N GLY A 5 3.76 3.71 22.47
CA GLY A 5 2.81 3.22 21.48
C GLY A 5 3.29 3.25 20.01
N TYR A 6 4.49 3.76 19.73
CA TYR A 6 5.03 3.80 18.37
C TYR A 6 5.64 2.46 17.98
N VAL A 7 4.81 1.55 17.47
CA VAL A 7 5.20 0.15 17.23
C VAL A 7 5.47 -0.18 15.76
N TYR A 8 5.12 0.68 14.81
CA TYR A 8 5.35 0.44 13.39
C TYR A 8 6.67 1.07 12.93
N VAL A 9 7.52 0.27 12.29
CA VAL A 9 8.67 0.72 11.52
C VAL A 9 8.33 0.51 10.06
N ASN A 10 8.03 1.59 9.35
CA ASN A 10 7.54 1.53 7.97
C ASN A 10 8.64 1.92 7.00
N ILE A 11 8.93 1.03 6.06
CA ILE A 11 9.80 1.32 4.92
C ILE A 11 8.93 1.94 3.83
N ASP A 12 9.28 3.14 3.40
CA ASP A 12 8.60 3.84 2.32
C ASP A 12 9.18 3.43 0.94
N ASP A 13 9.07 4.26 -0.08
CA ASP A 13 9.51 3.93 -1.43
C ASP A 13 11.02 3.59 -1.53
N GLY A 14 11.38 2.82 -2.56
CA GLY A 14 12.78 2.49 -2.88
C GLY A 14 13.35 1.24 -2.21
N TRP A 15 12.50 0.36 -1.69
CA TRP A 15 12.89 -0.99 -1.28
C TRP A 15 12.81 -2.01 -2.44
N GLN A 16 12.01 -1.69 -3.46
CA GLN A 16 11.64 -2.62 -4.52
C GLN A 16 12.83 -2.91 -5.43
N GLY A 17 13.00 -4.18 -5.76
CA GLY A 17 13.85 -4.67 -6.83
C GLY A 17 13.03 -4.94 -8.10
N ARG A 18 13.48 -5.93 -8.86
CA ARG A 18 12.83 -6.38 -10.10
C ARG A 18 11.87 -7.52 -9.82
N ARG A 19 10.91 -7.72 -10.72
CA ARG A 19 10.13 -8.97 -10.76
C ARG A 19 10.97 -10.08 -11.38
N ASP A 20 10.81 -11.30 -10.89
CA ASP A 20 11.35 -12.49 -11.57
C ASP A 20 10.46 -12.90 -12.76
N ALA A 21 10.86 -13.96 -13.46
CA ALA A 21 10.13 -14.48 -14.62
C ALA A 21 8.72 -15.00 -14.28
N ALA A 22 8.45 -15.35 -13.02
CA ALA A 22 7.14 -15.73 -12.54
C ALA A 22 6.31 -14.53 -12.05
N GLY A 23 6.83 -13.31 -12.18
CA GLY A 23 6.17 -12.07 -11.77
C GLY A 23 6.28 -11.75 -10.28
N ASN A 24 7.03 -12.53 -9.48
CA ASN A 24 7.16 -12.23 -8.05
C ASN A 24 8.01 -10.99 -7.85
N ILE A 25 7.56 -10.07 -7.01
CA ILE A 25 8.35 -8.92 -6.60
C ILE A 25 9.49 -9.35 -5.67
N HIS A 26 10.71 -8.87 -5.95
CA HIS A 26 11.88 -9.05 -5.10
C HIS A 26 12.31 -7.71 -4.50
N PRO A 27 12.92 -7.69 -3.30
CA PRO A 27 13.54 -6.48 -2.78
C PRO A 27 14.87 -6.19 -3.50
N ASN A 28 15.43 -5.00 -3.29
CA ASN A 28 16.74 -4.65 -3.79
C ASN A 28 17.88 -5.01 -2.81
N ALA A 29 19.12 -4.79 -3.23
CA ALA A 29 20.31 -5.15 -2.46
C ALA A 29 20.47 -4.44 -1.10
N ARG A 30 19.72 -3.33 -0.86
CA ARG A 30 19.71 -2.65 0.45
C ARG A 30 18.82 -3.37 1.46
N PHE A 31 17.87 -4.17 0.98
CA PHE A 31 16.94 -4.97 1.78
C PHE A 31 16.96 -6.44 1.31
N PRO A 32 18.11 -7.11 1.35
CA PRO A 32 18.31 -8.39 0.65
C PRO A 32 17.42 -9.53 1.18
N ASP A 33 16.93 -9.43 2.42
CA ASP A 33 16.02 -10.39 3.02
C ASP A 33 14.94 -9.68 3.85
N MET A 34 13.77 -9.47 3.24
CA MET A 34 12.63 -8.84 3.91
C MET A 34 12.05 -9.70 5.03
N LYS A 35 12.16 -11.03 4.95
CA LYS A 35 11.65 -11.89 6.02
C LYS A 35 12.55 -11.80 7.25
N ALA A 36 13.86 -11.90 7.07
CA ALA A 36 14.81 -11.72 8.17
C ALA A 36 14.69 -10.33 8.80
N LEU A 37 14.44 -9.29 8.00
CA LEU A 37 14.17 -7.95 8.51
C LEU A 37 12.89 -7.88 9.35
N ALA A 38 11.79 -8.50 8.89
CA ALA A 38 10.56 -8.56 9.66
C ALA A 38 10.76 -9.32 10.98
N ASP A 39 11.39 -10.50 10.94
CA ASP A 39 11.68 -11.31 12.13
C ASP A 39 12.51 -10.50 13.14
N TYR A 40 13.52 -9.75 12.68
CA TYR A 40 14.36 -8.88 13.52
C TYR A 40 13.56 -7.75 14.18
N VAL A 41 12.63 -7.12 13.44
CA VAL A 41 11.75 -6.06 13.94
C VAL A 41 10.75 -6.63 14.95
N HIS A 42 10.14 -7.79 14.65
CA HIS A 42 9.20 -8.48 15.53
C HIS A 42 9.84 -8.91 16.85
N ALA A 43 11.07 -9.41 16.83
CA ALA A 43 11.82 -9.77 18.04
C ALA A 43 12.03 -8.60 19.02
N ARG A 44 11.84 -7.35 18.56
CA ARG A 44 11.91 -6.13 19.39
C ARG A 44 10.54 -5.63 19.85
N GLY A 45 9.48 -6.40 19.62
CA GLY A 45 8.11 -6.00 19.93
C GLY A 45 7.59 -4.88 19.01
N LEU A 46 8.15 -4.78 17.80
CA LEU A 46 7.74 -3.83 16.77
C LEU A 46 7.04 -4.56 15.61
N LYS A 47 6.50 -3.80 14.67
CA LYS A 47 5.79 -4.25 13.46
C LYS A 47 6.43 -3.64 12.23
N LEU A 48 6.54 -4.41 11.14
CA LEU A 48 7.16 -3.95 9.90
C LEU A 48 6.09 -3.49 8.92
N GLY A 49 6.23 -2.28 8.38
CA GLY A 49 5.43 -1.79 7.27
C GLY A 49 6.19 -1.67 5.96
N LEU A 50 5.45 -1.79 4.87
CA LEU A 50 5.96 -1.70 3.50
C LEU A 50 5.13 -0.72 2.67
N TYR A 51 5.64 -0.40 1.49
CA TYR A 51 5.07 0.58 0.58
C TYR A 51 4.95 0.04 -0.85
N THR A 52 3.85 0.34 -1.53
CA THR A 52 3.71 0.14 -2.98
C THR A 52 2.60 1.05 -3.55
N SER A 53 2.24 0.91 -4.82
CA SER A 53 1.24 1.68 -5.55
C SER A 53 0.45 0.77 -6.50
N PRO A 54 -0.82 1.07 -6.83
CA PRO A 54 -1.60 0.34 -7.81
C PRO A 54 -1.16 0.58 -9.24
N GLY A 55 -0.26 1.54 -9.49
CA GLY A 55 0.29 1.80 -10.81
C GLY A 55 1.42 0.85 -11.20
N SER A 56 1.89 0.95 -12.44
CA SER A 56 3.03 0.14 -12.91
C SER A 56 4.33 0.55 -12.21
N LYS A 57 4.39 1.83 -11.79
CA LYS A 57 5.49 2.43 -11.05
C LYS A 57 5.04 3.05 -9.74
N THR A 58 5.91 3.01 -8.74
CA THR A 58 5.75 3.83 -7.54
C THR A 58 6.04 5.30 -7.82
N CYS A 59 5.85 6.17 -6.82
CA CYS A 59 6.10 7.60 -6.96
C CYS A 59 7.55 7.93 -7.32
N ALA A 60 8.51 7.19 -6.77
CA ALA A 60 9.93 7.34 -7.11
C ALA A 60 10.37 6.47 -8.29
N GLY A 61 9.43 5.89 -9.06
CA GLY A 61 9.73 5.16 -10.29
C GLY A 61 10.15 3.69 -10.11
N TYR A 62 9.98 3.12 -8.91
CA TYR A 62 10.23 1.70 -8.66
C TYR A 62 9.06 0.82 -9.11
N THR A 63 9.21 -0.50 -9.06
CA THR A 63 8.17 -1.45 -9.48
C THR A 63 6.92 -1.33 -8.62
N GLY A 64 5.76 -1.02 -9.23
CA GLY A 64 4.46 -1.00 -8.57
C GLY A 64 3.72 -2.36 -8.64
N SER A 65 2.50 -2.40 -8.11
CA SER A 65 1.70 -3.62 -7.94
C SER A 65 0.59 -3.82 -9.00
N LEU A 66 0.51 -2.97 -10.03
CA LEU A 66 -0.51 -3.09 -11.08
C LEU A 66 -0.53 -4.50 -11.69
N GLY A 67 -1.66 -5.20 -11.56
CA GLY A 67 -1.85 -6.54 -12.11
C GLY A 67 -1.23 -7.69 -11.31
N HIS A 68 -0.49 -7.39 -10.23
CA HIS A 68 0.18 -8.39 -9.37
C HIS A 68 -0.34 -8.34 -7.92
N GLU A 69 -1.46 -7.68 -7.64
CA GLU A 69 -1.90 -7.33 -6.29
C GLU A 69 -2.03 -8.57 -5.39
N ALA A 70 -2.65 -9.65 -5.89
CA ALA A 70 -2.79 -10.90 -5.15
C ALA A 70 -1.45 -11.63 -4.93
N GLN A 71 -0.55 -11.58 -5.91
CA GLN A 71 0.78 -12.20 -5.80
C GLN A 71 1.65 -11.43 -4.81
N ASP A 72 1.66 -10.11 -4.91
CA ASP A 72 2.39 -9.19 -4.05
C ASP A 72 1.88 -9.28 -2.60
N ALA A 73 0.56 -9.26 -2.38
CA ALA A 73 -0.02 -9.41 -1.04
C ALA A 73 0.43 -10.72 -0.36
N ARG A 74 0.42 -11.84 -1.09
CA ARG A 74 0.94 -13.12 -0.57
C ARG A 74 2.45 -13.06 -0.28
N THR A 75 3.23 -12.37 -1.12
CA THR A 75 4.66 -12.16 -0.87
C THR A 75 4.89 -11.35 0.40
N TYR A 76 4.18 -10.24 0.58
CA TYR A 76 4.28 -9.40 1.78
C TYR A 76 3.89 -10.16 3.05
N ALA A 77 2.82 -10.96 2.98
CA ALA A 77 2.41 -11.82 4.08
C ALA A 77 3.47 -12.88 4.43
N ARG A 78 4.10 -13.52 3.42
CA ARG A 78 5.20 -14.48 3.63
C ARG A 78 6.44 -13.85 4.24
N TRP A 79 6.74 -12.60 3.88
CA TRP A 79 7.81 -11.84 4.52
C TRP A 79 7.48 -11.38 5.94
N GLY A 80 6.22 -11.46 6.38
CA GLY A 80 5.83 -11.05 7.73
C GLY A 80 5.48 -9.57 7.86
N VAL A 81 5.19 -8.88 6.77
CA VAL A 81 4.74 -7.48 6.79
C VAL A 81 3.43 -7.35 7.59
N ASP A 82 3.28 -6.28 8.37
CA ASP A 82 2.12 -5.98 9.22
C ASP A 82 1.30 -4.79 8.73
N TYR A 83 1.89 -3.95 7.86
CA TYR A 83 1.31 -2.71 7.40
C TYR A 83 1.67 -2.47 5.94
N LEU A 84 0.72 -2.02 5.13
CA LEU A 84 0.96 -1.60 3.75
C LEU A 84 0.46 -0.17 3.53
N LYS A 85 1.38 0.75 3.23
CA LYS A 85 1.05 2.03 2.61
C LYS A 85 0.88 1.82 1.11
N TYR A 86 -0.27 2.23 0.58
CA TYR A 86 -0.60 2.07 -0.84
C TYR A 86 -0.85 3.43 -1.48
N ASP A 87 0.13 3.90 -2.25
CA ASP A 87 0.12 5.22 -2.89
C ASP A 87 -0.74 5.24 -4.16
N LEU A 88 -0.73 6.32 -4.95
CA LEU A 88 -1.51 6.44 -6.18
C LEU A 88 -0.63 6.69 -7.43
N CYS A 89 0.16 7.76 -7.43
CA CYS A 89 1.22 8.07 -8.40
C CYS A 89 0.97 7.64 -9.86
N SER A 90 1.75 6.70 -10.42
CA SER A 90 1.65 6.37 -11.85
C SER A 90 0.29 5.84 -12.26
N TYR A 91 -0.52 5.30 -11.33
CA TYR A 91 -1.88 4.85 -11.61
C TYR A 91 -2.77 5.96 -12.16
N ILE A 92 -2.50 7.23 -11.79
CA ILE A 92 -3.22 8.40 -12.30
C ILE A 92 -3.10 8.46 -13.83
N GLN A 93 -1.88 8.34 -14.36
CA GLN A 93 -1.62 8.43 -15.80
C GLN A 93 -1.88 7.08 -16.49
N ASP A 94 -1.30 6.02 -15.95
CA ASP A 94 -1.31 4.66 -16.53
C ASP A 94 -2.72 4.08 -16.68
N VAL A 95 -3.64 4.45 -15.77
CA VAL A 95 -4.96 3.80 -15.69
C VAL A 95 -6.09 4.81 -15.63
N MET A 96 -6.09 5.75 -14.68
CA MET A 96 -7.23 6.65 -14.49
C MET A 96 -7.45 7.53 -15.73
N GLN A 97 -6.45 8.33 -16.11
CA GLN A 97 -6.52 9.22 -17.27
C GLN A 97 -6.60 8.45 -18.59
N ALA A 98 -5.86 7.34 -18.71
CA ALA A 98 -5.85 6.53 -19.92
C ALA A 98 -7.20 5.86 -20.21
N ARG A 99 -7.90 5.36 -19.18
CA ARG A 99 -9.17 4.62 -19.35
C ARG A 99 -10.41 5.48 -19.21
N SER A 100 -10.32 6.61 -18.53
CA SER A 100 -11.43 7.56 -18.35
C SER A 100 -10.97 8.97 -18.72
N PRO A 101 -10.57 9.21 -19.99
CA PRO A 101 -10.20 10.53 -20.44
C PRO A 101 -11.41 11.46 -20.31
N HIS A 102 -11.19 12.64 -19.70
CA HIS A 102 -12.23 13.65 -19.47
C HIS A 102 -13.43 13.22 -18.60
N ASP A 103 -13.36 12.10 -17.88
CA ASP A 103 -14.37 11.70 -16.89
C ASP A 103 -13.75 11.62 -15.49
N PRO A 104 -13.72 12.74 -14.72
CA PRO A 104 -13.19 12.75 -13.37
C PRO A 104 -13.90 11.77 -12.43
N ALA A 105 -15.22 11.58 -12.59
CA ALA A 105 -15.97 10.64 -11.77
C ALA A 105 -15.57 9.19 -12.09
N GLY A 106 -15.34 8.87 -13.37
CA GLY A 106 -14.78 7.59 -13.82
C GLY A 106 -13.39 7.33 -13.27
N GLN A 107 -12.54 8.34 -13.25
CA GLN A 107 -11.21 8.27 -12.65
C GLN A 107 -11.29 7.92 -11.15
N MET A 108 -12.17 8.58 -10.39
CA MET A 108 -12.35 8.26 -8.96
C MET A 108 -12.88 6.85 -8.75
N ARG A 109 -13.82 6.37 -9.58
CA ARG A 109 -14.28 4.97 -9.56
C ARG A 109 -13.12 3.97 -9.79
N LEU A 110 -12.23 4.26 -10.74
CA LEU A 110 -11.05 3.43 -11.01
C LEU A 110 -10.05 3.43 -9.85
N MET A 111 -9.86 4.57 -9.19
CA MET A 111 -9.03 4.70 -8.01
C MET A 111 -9.57 3.85 -6.85
N ILE A 112 -10.85 4.04 -6.49
CA ILE A 112 -11.50 3.27 -5.42
C ILE A 112 -11.43 1.77 -5.71
N ALA A 113 -11.68 1.36 -6.96
CA ALA A 113 -11.59 -0.03 -7.36
C ALA A 113 -10.19 -0.62 -7.14
N ALA A 114 -9.11 0.12 -7.42
CA ALA A 114 -7.74 -0.33 -7.17
C ALA A 114 -7.44 -0.52 -5.67
N TYR A 115 -7.90 0.40 -4.81
CA TYR A 115 -7.74 0.26 -3.37
C TYR A 115 -8.51 -0.95 -2.82
N ARG A 116 -9.76 -1.15 -3.26
CA ARG A 116 -10.57 -2.33 -2.89
C ARG A 116 -9.92 -3.63 -3.37
N LYS A 117 -9.34 -3.64 -4.57
CA LYS A 117 -8.64 -4.80 -5.12
C LYS A 117 -7.45 -5.21 -4.24
N MET A 118 -6.62 -4.26 -3.81
CA MET A 118 -5.50 -4.56 -2.90
C MET A 118 -5.97 -4.97 -1.50
N ARG A 119 -7.00 -4.31 -0.94
CA ARG A 119 -7.60 -4.74 0.35
C ARG A 119 -8.04 -6.21 0.30
N ALA A 120 -8.80 -6.60 -0.72
CA ALA A 120 -9.25 -7.97 -0.89
C ALA A 120 -8.07 -8.96 -1.05
N ALA A 121 -7.02 -8.56 -1.78
CA ALA A 121 -5.80 -9.35 -1.90
C ALA A 121 -5.09 -9.56 -0.55
N LEU A 122 -5.02 -8.54 0.30
CA LEU A 122 -4.45 -8.62 1.65
C LEU A 122 -5.30 -9.52 2.56
N ASP A 123 -6.63 -9.43 2.49
CA ASP A 123 -7.55 -10.29 3.26
C ASP A 123 -7.33 -11.78 2.95
N GLN A 124 -7.01 -12.10 1.70
CA GLN A 124 -6.75 -13.47 1.24
C GLN A 124 -5.31 -13.93 1.44
N ALA A 125 -4.40 -13.06 1.89
CA ALA A 125 -2.97 -13.37 1.98
C ALA A 125 -2.58 -14.23 3.20
N GLY A 126 -3.53 -14.50 4.11
CA GLY A 126 -3.32 -15.37 5.28
C GLY A 126 -2.57 -14.72 6.45
N ARG A 127 -2.30 -13.41 6.39
CA ARG A 127 -1.74 -12.61 7.49
C ARG A 127 -2.53 -11.29 7.60
N PRO A 128 -2.96 -10.87 8.80
CA PRO A 128 -3.54 -9.55 8.99
C PRO A 128 -2.53 -8.44 8.67
N ILE A 129 -2.85 -7.62 7.66
CA ILE A 129 -2.04 -6.47 7.25
C ILE A 129 -2.92 -5.22 7.35
N VAL A 130 -2.47 -4.24 8.13
CA VAL A 130 -3.09 -2.91 8.20
C VAL A 130 -2.91 -2.24 6.85
N PHE A 131 -4.00 -1.70 6.31
CA PHE A 131 -4.00 -1.09 4.99
C PHE A 131 -4.15 0.43 5.10
N SER A 132 -3.14 1.17 4.64
CA SER A 132 -3.15 2.63 4.61
C SER A 132 -3.32 3.12 3.18
N VAL A 133 -4.42 3.83 2.97
CA VAL A 133 -4.82 4.41 1.69
C VAL A 133 -4.13 5.76 1.53
N CYS A 134 -3.15 5.84 0.63
CA CYS A 134 -2.40 7.05 0.34
C CYS A 134 -2.80 7.60 -1.04
N GLN A 135 -3.96 8.23 -1.08
CA GLN A 135 -4.57 8.78 -2.31
C GLN A 135 -4.77 10.30 -2.22
N TYR A 136 -4.07 10.95 -1.30
CA TYR A 136 -4.02 12.41 -1.14
C TYR A 136 -5.34 13.08 -0.72
N GLY A 137 -6.32 12.30 -0.29
CA GLY A 137 -7.62 12.82 0.16
C GLY A 137 -8.67 12.97 -0.95
N TRP A 138 -8.40 12.48 -2.16
CA TRP A 138 -9.37 12.53 -3.26
C TRP A 138 -10.60 11.66 -2.97
N ASP A 139 -11.75 12.10 -3.48
CA ASP A 139 -13.03 11.41 -3.34
C ASP A 139 -13.40 10.99 -1.90
N ALA A 140 -13.08 11.82 -0.91
CA ALA A 140 -13.50 11.66 0.49
C ALA A 140 -13.26 10.24 1.06
N PRO A 141 -12.00 9.79 1.22
CA PRO A 141 -11.67 8.40 1.59
C PRO A 141 -12.31 7.94 2.89
N TRP A 142 -12.61 8.87 3.81
CA TRP A 142 -13.34 8.57 5.04
C TRP A 142 -14.73 7.98 4.82
N GLN A 143 -15.32 8.13 3.62
CA GLN A 143 -16.63 7.58 3.29
C GLN A 143 -16.58 6.15 2.76
N TRP A 144 -15.46 5.68 2.21
CA TRP A 144 -15.40 4.41 1.48
C TRP A 144 -14.22 3.50 1.83
N ALA A 145 -13.18 4.02 2.47
CA ALA A 145 -11.96 3.25 2.78
C ALA A 145 -12.14 2.34 4.00
N ALA A 146 -13.03 2.68 4.93
CA ALA A 146 -13.39 1.80 6.04
C ALA A 146 -14.31 0.68 5.53
N GLY A 147 -13.96 -0.58 5.80
CA GLY A 147 -14.83 -1.72 5.53
C GLY A 147 -15.99 -1.80 6.54
N PRO A 148 -17.08 -2.51 6.22
CA PRO A 148 -18.10 -2.84 7.23
C PRO A 148 -17.44 -3.62 8.39
N GLY A 149 -17.51 -3.08 9.61
CA GLY A 149 -16.93 -3.71 10.81
C GLY A 149 -15.50 -3.27 11.18
N ASP A 150 -14.88 -2.37 10.41
CA ASP A 150 -13.58 -1.79 10.78
C ASP A 150 -13.80 -0.67 11.83
N SER A 151 -13.61 -0.98 13.12
CA SER A 151 -13.73 -0.01 14.23
C SER A 151 -12.55 0.97 14.30
N ARG A 152 -11.69 0.97 13.29
CA ARG A 152 -10.51 1.83 13.20
C ARG A 152 -10.83 2.94 12.20
N GLU A 153 -10.81 4.19 12.67
CA GLU A 153 -10.87 5.34 11.77
C GLU A 153 -9.85 5.16 10.64
N PRO A 154 -10.23 5.45 9.38
CA PRO A 154 -9.27 5.44 8.29
C PRO A 154 -8.14 6.42 8.62
N VAL A 155 -6.90 5.90 8.72
CA VAL A 155 -5.71 6.74 8.94
C VAL A 155 -5.39 7.45 7.63
N ALA A 156 -6.18 8.48 7.31
CA ALA A 156 -5.89 9.44 6.25
C ALA A 156 -5.02 10.55 6.85
N HIS A 157 -3.76 10.64 6.43
CA HIS A 157 -2.88 11.74 6.83
C HIS A 157 -3.34 13.05 6.17
N HIS A 158 -4.14 13.85 6.88
CA HIS A 158 -4.56 15.19 6.43
C HIS A 158 -3.69 16.29 7.04
N ARG A 159 -3.17 17.18 6.19
CA ARG A 159 -3.00 18.61 6.54
C ARG A 159 -4.38 19.26 6.39
N ARG A 160 -5.01 19.64 7.49
CA ARG A 160 -6.20 20.50 7.47
C ARG A 160 -5.74 21.90 7.04
N HIS A 161 -6.06 22.33 5.83
CA HIS A 161 -6.22 23.75 5.58
C HIS A 161 -7.62 24.13 6.09
N ARG A 162 -7.66 24.86 7.21
CA ARG A 162 -8.86 25.61 7.59
C ARG A 162 -8.97 26.76 6.58
N ALA A 163 -10.08 26.83 5.88
CA ALA A 163 -10.54 28.09 5.32
C ALA A 163 -11.26 28.82 6.46
N ASP A 164 -10.86 30.07 6.68
CA ASP A 164 -11.54 31.03 7.56
C ASP A 164 -12.92 31.40 6.99
#